data_AF-A0A4S4FBD3-F1
#
_entry.id   AF-A0A4S4FBD3-F1
#
_cell.length_a   1.000
_cell.length_b   1.000
_cell.length_c   1.000
_cell.angle_alpha   90.00
_cell.angle_beta   90.00
_cell.angle_gamma   90.00
#
_symmetry.space_group_name_H-M   'P 1'
#
loop_
_entity.id
_entity.type
_entity.pdbx_description
1 polymer ?
#
loop_
_entity_poly.entity_id
_entity_poly.type
_entity_poly.pdbx_seq_one_letter_code
_entity_poly.pdbx_strand_id
1 'polypeptide(L)'
;MARRWTPQRFTALRRLRVVICALATFALCATFFLCTTRKAVALSVNGETRHVTTYATTVTGLLREQGVDVKTHDLVQSTSAGALTNHDVVTVKSAYQTTISIDGQEVPFWTVADSAEQLLSFFEQNEVAASRVRVDIKNVYNQLTGGFVVNADGPVTVVADGKTSAAPNGKLPAASILDSKSIVLGKDDRVSVEKDGSKTILRVERVTYGDETATESIPYVTRLVTDASLAPGETRVEQAGVNGEKRITYRVTYVDGKAQTREQTDETVTKVALDEVIAVGPEAPAKTDDDAETGANAGDDADDGAADDNSGDDGNATDDSTGDPTAGTSSPEPSETQTPEPDPEPSTSEPTQQPTQAPTQTPTQQPKPTQTPTQQPTQKPTPTQQPTQQPTQQPTQQPTQQPSNPAAGSRLYRPTAAAAQAYAAGAAAQYGWTGKNWQNLVNLWNRESGWRWNAENPWSGAYGIPQSLPPSKMAAFGANYRDDAAAQIDWGLSYIAGRYGSPNKAWEHSEHYGWY
;
A
#
# COMPACT_ATOMS: atom_id res chain seq x y z
N MET A 1 92.72 -19.37 -35.05
CA MET A 1 91.67 -19.43 -34.00
C MET A 1 90.32 -19.68 -34.62
N ALA A 2 89.81 -20.93 -34.63
CA ALA A 2 88.49 -21.23 -35.17
C ALA A 2 87.40 -21.01 -34.10
N ARG A 3 86.61 -19.93 -34.22
CA ARG A 3 85.42 -19.74 -33.38
C ARG A 3 84.34 -20.75 -33.79
N ARG A 4 84.23 -21.86 -33.05
CA ARG A 4 83.17 -22.87 -33.23
C ARG A 4 81.80 -22.19 -33.13
N TRP A 5 81.08 -22.15 -34.25
CA TRP A 5 79.77 -21.51 -34.34
C TRP A 5 78.72 -22.44 -33.72
N THR A 6 78.24 -22.11 -32.53
CA THR A 6 77.37 -23.02 -31.77
C THR A 6 75.91 -22.97 -32.26
N PRO A 7 75.32 -24.09 -32.74
CA PRO A 7 73.96 -24.10 -33.27
C PRO A 7 72.89 -23.73 -32.23
N GLN A 8 73.20 -23.87 -30.94
CA GLN A 8 72.36 -23.40 -29.82
C GLN A 8 72.05 -21.90 -29.89
N ARG A 9 72.97 -21.04 -30.36
CA ARG A 9 72.68 -19.61 -30.52
C ARG A 9 71.67 -19.35 -31.64
N PHE A 10 71.72 -20.13 -32.73
CA PHE A 10 70.76 -20.03 -33.82
C PHE A 10 69.38 -20.53 -33.43
N THR A 11 69.29 -21.66 -32.72
CA THR A 11 68.00 -22.16 -32.22
C THR A 11 67.41 -21.26 -31.14
N ALA A 12 68.24 -20.68 -30.25
CA ALA A 12 67.79 -19.68 -29.27
C ALA A 12 67.26 -18.40 -29.95
N LEU A 13 68.00 -17.83 -30.91
CA LEU A 13 67.55 -16.63 -31.65
C LEU A 13 66.31 -16.91 -32.51
N ARG A 14 66.16 -18.11 -33.09
CA ARG A 14 64.95 -18.51 -33.83
C ARG A 14 63.75 -18.65 -32.89
N ARG A 15 63.91 -19.28 -31.72
CA ARG A 15 62.87 -19.37 -30.68
C ARG A 15 62.47 -17.98 -30.19
N LEU A 16 63.45 -17.10 -29.91
CA LEU A 16 63.21 -15.72 -29.50
C LEU A 16 62.41 -14.94 -30.55
N ARG A 17 62.76 -15.05 -31.84
CA ARG A 17 61.99 -14.42 -32.94
C ARG A 17 60.55 -14.95 -33.02
N VAL A 18 60.35 -16.26 -32.88
CA VAL A 18 58.99 -16.86 -32.87
C VAL A 18 58.17 -16.36 -31.67
N VAL A 19 58.78 -16.26 -30.48
CA VAL A 19 58.12 -15.70 -29.28
C VAL A 19 57.78 -14.23 -29.48
N ILE A 20 58.69 -13.42 -30.04
CA ILE A 20 58.43 -12.00 -30.34
C ILE A 20 57.29 -11.86 -31.35
N CYS A 21 57.26 -12.66 -32.43
CA CYS A 21 56.16 -12.68 -33.38
C CYS A 21 54.84 -13.07 -32.71
N ALA A 22 54.81 -14.14 -31.92
CA ALA A 22 53.61 -14.57 -31.20
C ALA A 22 53.08 -13.51 -30.23
N LEU A 23 53.96 -12.84 -29.48
CA LEU A 23 53.60 -11.72 -28.60
C LEU A 23 53.09 -10.51 -29.38
N ALA A 24 53.69 -10.19 -30.53
CA ALA A 24 53.22 -9.10 -31.39
C ALA A 24 51.84 -9.39 -32.02
N THR A 25 51.60 -10.62 -32.48
CA THR A 25 50.28 -11.04 -32.98
C THR A 25 49.24 -11.04 -31.87
N PHE A 26 49.57 -11.55 -30.68
CA PHE A 26 48.68 -11.51 -29.52
C PHE A 26 48.35 -10.07 -29.12
N ALA A 27 49.35 -9.17 -29.08
CA ALA A 27 49.15 -7.75 -28.81
C ALA A 27 48.23 -7.09 -29.85
N LEU A 28 48.44 -7.36 -31.15
CA LEU A 28 47.58 -6.85 -32.23
C LEU A 28 46.13 -7.35 -32.09
N CYS A 29 45.93 -8.66 -31.85
CA CYS A 29 44.60 -9.23 -31.63
C CYS A 29 43.93 -8.66 -30.38
N ALA A 30 44.67 -8.46 -29.28
CA ALA A 30 44.16 -7.85 -28.06
C ALA A 30 43.78 -6.38 -28.26
N THR A 31 44.60 -5.58 -28.95
CA THR A 31 44.26 -4.18 -29.26
C THR A 31 43.06 -4.08 -30.20
N PHE A 32 42.96 -4.96 -31.20
CA PHE A 32 41.81 -5.01 -32.11
C PHE A 32 40.52 -5.39 -31.37
N PHE A 33 40.58 -6.39 -30.48
CA PHE A 33 39.46 -6.79 -29.63
C PHE A 33 39.02 -5.67 -28.69
N LEU A 34 39.96 -4.97 -28.04
CA LEU A 34 39.66 -3.80 -27.19
C LEU A 34 39.08 -2.62 -28.00
N CYS A 35 39.51 -2.41 -29.24
CA CYS A 35 38.91 -1.36 -30.08
C CYS A 35 37.52 -1.72 -30.62
N THR A 36 37.25 -2.99 -30.93
CA THR A 36 35.99 -3.44 -31.56
C THR A 36 34.88 -3.83 -30.59
N THR A 37 35.20 -4.18 -29.34
CA THR A 37 34.20 -4.54 -28.33
C THR A 37 33.59 -3.34 -27.61
N ARG A 38 34.30 -2.19 -27.61
CA ARG A 38 33.89 -0.92 -27.00
C ARG A 38 32.61 -0.38 -27.66
N LYS A 39 31.65 0.06 -26.85
CA LYS A 39 30.32 0.54 -27.28
C LYS A 39 30.09 1.96 -26.80
N ALA A 40 29.66 2.85 -27.68
CA ALA A 40 29.08 4.13 -27.31
C ALA A 40 27.56 3.95 -27.11
N VAL A 41 27.05 4.33 -25.95
CA VAL A 41 25.64 4.18 -25.57
C VAL A 41 25.11 5.53 -25.09
N ALA A 42 23.89 5.88 -25.47
CA ALA A 42 23.18 7.01 -24.87
C ALA A 42 22.43 6.50 -23.63
N LEU A 43 22.92 6.84 -22.44
CA LEU A 43 22.29 6.49 -21.17
C LEU A 43 21.46 7.69 -20.71
N SER A 44 20.13 7.57 -20.75
CA SER A 44 19.18 8.51 -20.17
C SER A 44 18.76 8.03 -18.79
N VAL A 45 18.94 8.86 -17.76
CA VAL A 45 18.49 8.59 -16.38
C VAL A 45 17.59 9.74 -15.96
N ASN A 46 16.31 9.45 -15.69
CA ASN A 46 15.31 10.45 -15.27
C ASN A 46 15.23 11.69 -16.21
N GLY A 47 15.40 11.46 -17.52
CA GLY A 47 15.41 12.50 -18.55
C GLY A 47 16.79 13.07 -18.88
N GLU A 48 17.77 12.99 -17.97
CA GLU A 48 19.13 13.44 -18.23
C GLU A 48 19.88 12.44 -19.10
N THR A 49 20.23 12.84 -20.33
CA THR A 49 20.89 11.96 -21.30
C THR A 49 22.39 12.24 -21.37
N ARG A 50 23.20 11.21 -21.08
CA ARG A 50 24.67 11.23 -21.21
C ARG A 50 25.16 10.18 -22.20
N HIS A 51 26.15 10.53 -23.02
CA HIS A 51 26.89 9.56 -23.82
C HIS A 51 27.97 8.90 -22.99
N VAL A 52 27.86 7.59 -22.82
CA VAL A 52 28.78 6.75 -22.05
C VAL A 52 29.48 5.78 -22.99
N THR A 53 30.74 5.46 -22.72
CA THR A 53 31.44 4.39 -23.45
C THR A 53 31.77 3.24 -22.52
N THR A 54 31.35 2.03 -22.88
CA THR A 54 31.38 0.84 -22.03
C THR A 54 31.92 -0.37 -22.79
N TYR A 55 32.32 -1.40 -22.05
CA TYR A 55 32.57 -2.76 -22.54
C TYR A 55 31.49 -3.76 -22.09
N ALA A 56 30.47 -3.30 -21.35
CA ALA A 56 29.41 -4.14 -20.85
C ALA A 56 28.66 -4.86 -21.99
N THR A 57 28.32 -6.12 -21.75
CA THR A 57 27.52 -6.95 -22.66
C THR A 57 26.03 -6.85 -22.37
N THR A 58 25.63 -6.27 -21.23
CA THR A 58 24.24 -6.15 -20.77
C THR A 58 23.98 -4.77 -20.21
N VAL A 59 22.71 -4.36 -20.24
CA VAL A 59 22.23 -3.11 -19.63
C VAL A 59 22.58 -3.07 -18.14
N THR A 60 22.33 -4.14 -17.38
CA THR A 60 22.68 -4.24 -15.95
C THR A 60 24.18 -4.04 -15.69
N GLY A 61 25.05 -4.53 -16.58
CA GLY A 61 26.49 -4.32 -16.50
C GLY A 61 26.85 -2.84 -16.69
N LEU A 62 26.26 -2.18 -17.69
CA LEU A 62 26.42 -0.75 -17.92
C LEU A 62 25.95 0.08 -16.72
N LEU A 63 24.75 -0.19 -16.19
CA LEU A 63 24.19 0.59 -15.09
C LEU A 63 25.07 0.48 -13.83
N ARG A 64 25.58 -0.72 -13.52
CA ARG A 64 26.55 -0.92 -12.44
C ARG A 64 27.87 -0.16 -12.69
N GLU A 65 28.42 -0.21 -13.90
CA GLU A 65 29.63 0.54 -14.28
C GLU A 65 29.42 2.06 -14.10
N GLN A 66 28.22 2.55 -14.39
CA GLN A 66 27.84 3.96 -14.33
C GLN A 66 27.28 4.42 -12.97
N GLY A 67 27.32 3.57 -11.95
CA GLY A 67 26.85 3.87 -10.58
C GLY A 67 25.34 4.12 -10.46
N VAL A 68 24.54 3.53 -11.35
CA VAL A 68 23.08 3.68 -11.38
C VAL A 68 22.44 2.50 -10.66
N ASP A 69 22.03 2.71 -9.41
CA ASP A 69 21.26 1.75 -8.63
C ASP A 69 19.79 1.73 -9.09
N VAL A 70 19.31 0.55 -9.48
CA VAL A 70 17.94 0.33 -10.00
C VAL A 70 17.11 -0.38 -8.94
N LYS A 71 15.92 0.15 -8.64
CA LYS A 71 14.94 -0.44 -7.72
C LYS A 71 13.93 -1.32 -8.46
N THR A 72 13.20 -2.14 -7.71
CA THR A 72 12.24 -3.14 -8.25
C THR A 72 11.16 -2.59 -9.18
N HIS A 73 10.79 -1.31 -9.04
CA HIS A 73 9.75 -0.66 -9.86
C HIS A 73 10.30 0.30 -10.91
N ASP A 74 11.62 0.51 -10.94
CA ASP A 74 12.24 1.43 -11.89
C ASP A 74 12.14 0.86 -13.32
N LEU A 75 11.72 1.68 -14.27
CA LEU A 75 11.65 1.28 -15.67
C LEU A 75 13.05 1.31 -16.27
N VAL A 76 13.56 0.15 -16.69
CA VAL A 76 14.79 0.03 -17.48
C VAL A 76 14.44 -0.49 -18.87
N GLN A 77 14.67 0.33 -19.88
CA GLN A 77 14.46 -0.01 -21.29
C GLN A 77 15.76 0.17 -22.08
N SER A 78 15.91 -0.62 -23.15
CA SER A 78 16.95 -0.42 -24.15
C SER A 78 16.38 -0.64 -25.55
N THR A 79 16.95 0.05 -26.54
CA THR A 79 16.62 -0.13 -27.96
C THR A 79 16.96 -1.52 -28.48
N SER A 80 17.99 -2.18 -27.94
CA SER A 80 18.32 -3.56 -28.28
C SER A 80 17.62 -4.55 -27.36
N ALA A 81 16.91 -5.51 -27.96
CA ALA A 81 16.36 -6.65 -27.25
C ALA A 81 17.49 -7.62 -26.83
N GLY A 82 17.94 -7.53 -25.57
CA GLY A 82 18.87 -8.48 -24.95
C GLY A 82 20.26 -7.90 -24.69
N ALA A 83 21.24 -8.30 -25.51
CA ALA A 83 22.63 -7.85 -25.32
C ALA A 83 22.81 -6.39 -25.75
N LEU A 84 23.61 -5.65 -24.99
CA LEU A 84 23.91 -4.24 -25.26
C LEU A 84 24.75 -4.11 -26.54
N THR A 85 24.28 -3.31 -27.49
CA THR A 85 24.94 -3.06 -28.78
C THR A 85 25.57 -1.66 -28.83
N ASN A 86 26.27 -1.36 -29.93
CA ASN A 86 26.86 -0.04 -30.13
C ASN A 86 25.79 0.92 -30.70
N HIS A 87 25.76 2.14 -30.19
CA HIS A 87 24.70 3.14 -30.41
C HIS A 87 23.33 2.82 -29.80
N ASP A 88 23.27 1.90 -28.83
CA ASP A 88 22.06 1.72 -28.03
C ASP A 88 21.66 3.01 -27.30
N VAL A 89 20.35 3.18 -27.14
CA VAL A 89 19.76 4.05 -26.12
C VAL A 89 19.33 3.15 -24.97
N VAL A 90 19.75 3.51 -23.75
CA VAL A 90 19.31 2.89 -22.49
C VAL A 90 18.61 3.97 -21.69
N THR A 91 17.33 3.74 -21.38
CA THR A 91 16.50 4.65 -20.60
C THR A 91 16.23 4.01 -19.25
N VAL A 92 16.58 4.74 -18.18
CA VAL A 92 16.25 4.42 -16.79
C VAL A 92 15.32 5.51 -16.27
N LYS A 93 14.16 5.12 -15.77
CA LYS A 93 13.28 5.99 -14.99
C LYS A 93 13.07 5.42 -13.59
N SER A 94 13.51 6.16 -12.59
CA SER A 94 13.23 5.87 -11.19
C SER A 94 11.75 5.97 -10.92
N ALA A 95 11.15 4.91 -10.38
CA ALA A 95 9.75 4.94 -9.98
C ALA A 95 9.58 5.64 -8.63
N TYR A 96 8.47 6.36 -8.51
CA TYR A 96 8.01 6.94 -7.26
C TYR A 96 6.64 6.35 -6.91
N GLN A 97 6.38 6.24 -5.61
CA GLN A 97 5.07 5.85 -5.10
C GLN A 97 4.19 7.10 -5.06
N THR A 98 2.98 7.00 -5.61
CA THR A 98 1.95 8.05 -5.52
C THR A 98 0.62 7.40 -5.14
N THR A 99 -0.33 8.21 -4.69
CA THR A 99 -1.70 7.73 -4.38
C THR A 99 -2.65 8.28 -5.44
N ILE A 100 -3.58 7.46 -5.91
CA ILE A 100 -4.72 7.95 -6.69
C ILE A 100 -6.01 7.70 -5.94
N SER A 101 -6.85 8.72 -5.89
CA SER A 101 -8.22 8.66 -5.38
C SER A 101 -9.18 8.64 -6.56
N ILE A 102 -9.92 7.55 -6.67
CA ILE A 102 -11.07 7.39 -7.58
C ILE A 102 -12.30 7.27 -6.69
N ASP A 103 -13.26 8.18 -6.88
CA ASP A 103 -14.50 8.30 -6.08
C ASP A 103 -14.29 8.24 -4.55
N GLY A 104 -13.12 8.70 -4.07
CA GLY A 104 -12.76 8.76 -2.65
C GLY A 104 -11.96 7.56 -2.12
N GLN A 105 -11.69 6.53 -2.92
CA GLN A 105 -10.85 5.40 -2.51
C GLN A 105 -9.37 5.66 -2.86
N GLU A 106 -8.54 5.89 -1.84
CA GLU A 106 -7.08 6.04 -1.99
C GLU A 106 -6.41 4.69 -2.34
N VAL A 107 -5.76 4.62 -3.49
CA VAL A 107 -5.01 3.47 -4.00
C VAL A 107 -3.54 3.86 -4.19
N PRO A 108 -2.60 3.30 -3.41
CA PRO A 108 -1.17 3.56 -3.58
C PRO A 108 -0.57 2.68 -4.69
N PHE A 109 0.16 3.29 -5.63
CA PHE A 109 0.83 2.57 -6.71
C PHE A 109 2.20 3.20 -7.02
N TRP A 110 3.08 2.42 -7.66
CA TRP A 110 4.36 2.90 -8.19
C TRP A 110 4.19 3.34 -9.63
N THR A 111 4.86 4.43 -10.03
CA THR A 111 4.81 4.92 -11.41
C THR A 111 6.12 5.61 -11.83
N VAL A 112 6.32 5.67 -13.15
CA VAL A 112 7.42 6.35 -13.86
C VAL A 112 6.90 7.45 -14.81
N ALA A 113 5.66 7.91 -14.61
CA ALA A 113 5.07 8.98 -15.39
C ALA A 113 5.74 10.33 -15.13
N ASP A 114 5.97 11.11 -16.18
CA ASP A 114 6.69 12.39 -16.12
C ASP A 114 5.76 13.58 -15.79
N SER A 115 4.43 13.36 -15.79
CA SER A 115 3.46 14.42 -15.52
C SER A 115 2.13 13.95 -14.93
N ALA A 116 1.43 14.88 -14.28
CA ALA A 116 0.08 14.68 -13.77
C ALA A 116 -0.93 14.39 -14.89
N GLU A 117 -0.91 15.19 -15.97
CA GLU A 117 -1.82 15.02 -17.10
C GLU A 117 -1.61 13.67 -17.78
N GLN A 118 -0.37 13.14 -17.84
CA GLN A 118 -0.10 11.78 -18.32
C GLN A 118 -0.80 10.74 -17.45
N LEU A 119 -0.70 10.83 -16.12
CA LEU A 119 -1.42 9.93 -15.21
C LEU A 119 -2.94 10.07 -15.39
N LEU A 120 -3.49 11.28 -15.24
CA LEU A 120 -4.92 11.55 -15.33
C LEU A 120 -5.52 11.08 -16.66
N SER A 121 -4.86 11.37 -17.79
CA SER A 121 -5.29 10.91 -19.12
C SER A 121 -5.34 9.39 -19.25
N PHE A 122 -4.50 8.64 -18.51
CA PHE A 122 -4.54 7.18 -18.51
C PHE A 122 -5.76 6.64 -17.76
N PHE A 123 -6.15 7.27 -16.64
CA PHE A 123 -7.36 6.88 -15.92
C PHE A 123 -8.63 7.31 -16.66
N GLU A 124 -8.67 8.52 -17.26
CA GLU A 124 -9.77 8.95 -18.14
C GLU A 124 -10.00 7.98 -19.33
N GLN A 125 -8.93 7.42 -19.91
CA GLN A 125 -9.02 6.41 -20.99
C GLN A 125 -9.50 5.04 -20.52
N ASN A 126 -9.35 4.72 -19.23
CA ASN A 126 -9.62 3.40 -18.68
C ASN A 126 -10.93 3.35 -17.88
N GLU A 127 -11.38 4.45 -17.28
CA GLU A 127 -12.63 4.58 -16.54
C GLU A 127 -13.47 5.78 -17.02
N VAL A 128 -14.20 5.58 -18.12
CA VAL A 128 -15.12 6.58 -18.71
C VAL A 128 -16.29 6.96 -17.78
N ALA A 129 -16.43 6.28 -16.63
CA ALA A 129 -17.49 6.49 -15.65
C ALA A 129 -17.01 7.14 -14.32
N ALA A 130 -15.70 7.32 -14.12
CA ALA A 130 -15.19 7.93 -12.90
C ALA A 130 -15.59 9.41 -12.82
N SER A 131 -16.26 9.82 -11.74
CA SER A 131 -16.78 11.19 -11.62
C SER A 131 -15.69 12.20 -11.28
N ARG A 132 -14.62 11.75 -10.61
CA ARG A 132 -13.43 12.55 -10.31
C ARG A 132 -12.22 11.63 -10.07
N VAL A 133 -11.15 11.85 -10.84
CA VAL A 133 -9.83 11.24 -10.59
C VAL A 133 -8.89 12.28 -10.01
N ARG A 134 -8.24 11.92 -8.89
CA ARG A 134 -7.28 12.76 -8.17
C ARG A 134 -5.96 12.02 -7.98
N VAL A 135 -4.84 12.65 -8.30
CA VAL A 135 -3.49 12.15 -7.99
C VAL A 135 -2.98 12.89 -6.75
N ASP A 136 -2.89 12.18 -5.62
CA ASP A 136 -2.40 12.71 -4.34
C ASP A 136 -0.91 12.42 -4.17
N ILE A 137 -0.12 13.49 -4.30
CA ILE A 137 1.34 13.46 -4.19
C ILE A 137 1.67 13.81 -2.74
N LYS A 138 1.74 12.77 -1.90
CA LYS A 138 2.12 12.90 -0.49
C LYS A 138 3.51 13.55 -0.44
N ASN A 139 3.56 14.75 0.15
CA ASN A 139 4.64 15.70 -0.03
C ASN A 139 5.98 15.16 0.51
N VAL A 140 6.81 14.75 -0.44
CA VAL A 140 8.25 14.87 -0.31
C VAL A 140 8.63 16.06 -1.16
N TYR A 141 8.95 17.19 -0.52
CA TYR A 141 9.30 18.47 -1.15
C TYR A 141 10.32 18.29 -2.31
N ASN A 142 11.25 17.35 -2.12
CA ASN A 142 12.29 16.96 -3.08
C ASN A 142 11.78 16.30 -4.39
N GLN A 143 10.57 15.72 -4.40
CA GLN A 143 9.98 15.09 -5.60
C GLN A 143 9.25 16.10 -6.50
N LEU A 144 8.60 17.12 -5.94
CA LEU A 144 7.98 18.19 -6.73
C LEU A 144 9.04 19.11 -7.36
N THR A 145 10.17 19.34 -6.67
CA THR A 145 11.35 20.02 -7.25
C THR A 145 12.09 19.15 -8.28
N GLY A 146 11.84 17.84 -8.30
CA GLY A 146 12.49 16.88 -9.20
C GLY A 146 11.89 16.78 -10.61
N GLY A 147 10.94 17.65 -10.95
CA GLY A 147 10.36 17.73 -12.31
C GLY A 147 8.96 17.16 -12.48
N PHE A 148 8.13 17.10 -11.43
CA PHE A 148 6.72 16.74 -11.60
C PHE A 148 5.95 17.85 -12.35
N VAL A 149 5.75 17.65 -13.66
CA VAL A 149 5.07 18.60 -14.54
C VAL A 149 3.56 18.42 -14.44
N VAL A 150 2.78 19.51 -14.40
CA VAL A 150 1.32 19.36 -14.53
C VAL A 150 0.98 18.92 -15.96
N ASN A 151 1.55 19.61 -16.94
CA ASN A 151 1.49 19.31 -18.39
C ASN A 151 0.10 19.45 -19.04
N ALA A 152 -0.81 20.22 -18.44
CA ALA A 152 -2.11 20.51 -19.04
C ALA A 152 -1.98 21.38 -20.30
N ASP A 153 -2.85 21.16 -21.30
CA ASP A 153 -2.91 21.92 -22.57
C ASP A 153 -3.54 23.32 -22.44
N GLY A 154 -3.97 23.70 -21.23
CA GLY A 154 -4.64 24.97 -20.95
C GLY A 154 -4.29 25.55 -19.58
N PRO A 155 -5.04 26.55 -19.10
CA PRO A 155 -4.82 27.14 -17.79
C PRO A 155 -5.17 26.16 -16.67
N VAL A 156 -4.31 26.07 -15.66
CA VAL A 156 -4.53 25.25 -14.47
C VAL A 156 -5.20 26.08 -13.38
N THR A 157 -6.25 25.55 -12.77
CA THR A 157 -6.90 26.20 -11.62
C THR A 157 -6.16 25.82 -10.35
N VAL A 158 -5.57 26.79 -9.66
CA VAL A 158 -4.85 26.56 -8.40
C VAL A 158 -5.79 26.82 -7.22
N VAL A 159 -5.97 25.83 -6.36
CA VAL A 159 -6.78 25.92 -5.14
C VAL A 159 -5.88 25.72 -3.92
N ALA A 160 -5.78 26.72 -3.06
CA ALA A 160 -4.96 26.68 -1.84
C ALA A 160 -5.50 27.67 -0.81
N ASP A 161 -5.40 27.36 0.49
CA ASP A 161 -5.81 28.28 1.58
C ASP A 161 -7.26 28.80 1.45
N GLY A 162 -8.16 27.93 0.97
CA GLY A 162 -9.57 28.28 0.66
C GLY A 162 -9.76 29.22 -0.54
N LYS A 163 -8.69 29.63 -1.23
CA LYS A 163 -8.70 30.55 -2.37
C LYS A 163 -8.52 29.80 -3.68
N THR A 164 -9.10 30.33 -4.75
CA THR A 164 -8.95 29.83 -6.12
C THR A 164 -8.27 30.89 -6.99
N SER A 165 -7.31 30.49 -7.82
CA SER A 165 -6.67 31.36 -8.82
C SER A 165 -6.38 30.59 -10.12
N ALA A 166 -6.05 31.27 -11.21
CA ALA A 166 -5.73 30.63 -12.50
C ALA A 166 -4.25 30.83 -12.87
N ALA A 167 -3.57 29.75 -13.23
CA ALA A 167 -2.21 29.73 -13.77
C ALA A 167 -2.30 29.55 -15.30
N PRO A 168 -1.96 30.57 -16.12
CA PRO A 168 -2.20 30.52 -17.57
C PRO A 168 -1.44 29.42 -18.33
N ASN A 169 -0.28 29.00 -17.81
CA ASN A 169 0.57 28.00 -18.45
C ASN A 169 0.57 26.69 -17.63
N GLY A 170 -0.31 25.75 -18.02
CA GLY A 170 -0.38 24.41 -17.44
C GLY A 170 0.79 23.49 -17.76
N LYS A 171 1.71 23.87 -18.66
CA LYS A 171 2.90 23.10 -19.02
C LYS A 171 4.05 23.23 -18.03
N LEU A 172 3.90 24.02 -16.98
CA LEU A 172 4.93 24.22 -15.96
C LEU A 172 4.92 23.11 -14.89
N PRO A 173 6.06 22.90 -14.18
CA PRO A 173 6.10 22.15 -12.93
C PRO A 173 5.11 22.67 -11.90
N ALA A 174 4.53 21.77 -11.10
CA ALA A 174 3.59 22.15 -10.05
C ALA A 174 4.19 23.18 -9.09
N ALA A 175 5.47 23.02 -8.70
CA ALA A 175 6.21 23.98 -7.89
C ALA A 175 6.24 25.38 -8.54
N SER A 176 6.63 25.50 -9.81
CA SER A 176 6.69 26.78 -10.52
C SER A 176 5.32 27.45 -10.67
N ILE A 177 4.24 26.65 -10.76
CA ILE A 177 2.86 27.16 -10.75
C ILE A 177 2.53 27.76 -9.37
N LEU A 178 2.85 27.06 -8.28
CA LEU A 178 2.61 27.52 -6.91
C LEU A 178 3.45 28.76 -6.56
N ASP A 179 4.73 28.79 -6.95
CA ASP A 179 5.61 29.96 -6.81
C ASP A 179 5.03 31.18 -7.54
N SER A 180 4.48 31.01 -8.75
CA SER A 180 3.81 32.09 -9.50
C SER A 180 2.57 32.65 -8.80
N LYS A 181 2.05 31.95 -7.79
CA LYS A 181 0.93 32.35 -6.92
C LYS A 181 1.36 32.72 -5.50
N SER A 182 2.67 32.76 -5.24
CA SER A 182 3.25 32.99 -3.91
C SER A 182 2.80 31.97 -2.86
N ILE A 183 2.47 30.75 -3.28
CA ILE A 183 2.06 29.65 -2.40
C ILE A 183 3.32 28.86 -2.01
N VAL A 184 3.86 29.17 -0.83
CA VAL A 184 4.96 28.39 -0.24
C VAL A 184 4.38 27.16 0.45
N LEU A 185 4.89 25.97 0.15
CA LEU A 185 4.51 24.71 0.78
C LEU A 185 5.23 24.51 2.11
N GLY A 186 4.49 24.09 3.14
CA GLY A 186 5.04 23.52 4.36
C GLY A 186 5.61 22.11 4.14
N LYS A 187 6.24 21.55 5.18
CA LYS A 187 6.90 20.23 5.11
C LYS A 187 5.92 19.05 5.02
N ASP A 188 4.68 19.22 5.51
CA ASP A 188 3.66 18.17 5.60
C ASP A 188 2.48 18.40 4.63
N ASP A 189 2.31 19.63 4.10
CA ASP A 189 1.22 20.04 3.20
C ASP A 189 1.11 19.10 2.00
N ARG A 190 -0.09 18.72 1.57
CA ARG A 190 -0.26 17.82 0.41
C ARG A 190 -0.50 18.61 -0.86
N VAL A 191 0.00 18.10 -1.98
CA VAL A 191 -0.28 18.64 -3.31
C VAL A 191 -0.93 17.55 -4.15
N SER A 192 -1.99 17.91 -4.87
CA SER A 192 -2.67 16.99 -5.77
C SER A 192 -3.05 17.66 -7.07
N VAL A 193 -3.13 16.87 -8.12
CA VAL A 193 -3.71 17.31 -9.40
C VAL A 193 -4.94 16.45 -9.66
N GLU A 194 -6.05 17.11 -9.95
CA GLU A 194 -7.34 16.49 -10.25
C GLU A 194 -7.89 17.04 -11.56
N LYS A 195 -8.72 16.24 -12.24
CA LYS A 195 -9.46 16.64 -13.43
C LYS A 195 -10.95 16.72 -13.10
N ASP A 196 -11.56 17.84 -13.45
CA ASP A 196 -12.99 18.14 -13.29
C ASP A 196 -13.54 18.49 -14.68
N GLY A 197 -14.05 17.49 -15.39
CA GLY A 197 -14.36 17.59 -16.82
C GLY A 197 -13.12 17.98 -17.64
N SER A 198 -13.17 19.11 -18.35
CA SER A 198 -12.04 19.65 -19.12
C SER A 198 -11.06 20.49 -18.31
N LYS A 199 -11.30 20.68 -17.01
CA LYS A 199 -10.55 21.61 -16.14
C LYS A 199 -9.54 20.85 -15.28
N THR A 200 -8.25 21.13 -15.50
CA THR A 200 -7.18 20.64 -14.60
C THR A 200 -7.08 21.56 -13.38
N ILE A 201 -7.14 20.98 -12.18
CA ILE A 201 -7.04 21.68 -10.90
C ILE A 201 -5.79 21.20 -10.16
N LEU A 202 -4.96 22.14 -9.71
CA LEU A 202 -3.83 21.91 -8.81
C LEU A 202 -4.24 22.35 -7.41
N ARG A 203 -4.40 21.40 -6.48
CA ARG A 203 -4.88 21.63 -5.13
C ARG A 203 -3.75 21.46 -4.12
N VAL A 204 -3.63 22.42 -3.21
CA VAL A 204 -2.78 22.35 -2.01
C VAL A 204 -3.68 22.22 -0.79
N GLU A 205 -3.42 21.21 0.03
CA GLU A 205 -4.07 21.03 1.33
C GLU A 205 -3.05 21.29 2.45
N ARG A 206 -3.39 22.13 3.42
CA ARG A 206 -2.52 22.41 4.57
C ARG A 206 -2.65 21.30 5.60
N VAL A 207 -1.54 20.65 5.94
CA VAL A 207 -1.53 19.53 6.90
C VAL A 207 -0.90 19.97 8.20
N THR A 208 -1.62 19.81 9.29
CA THR A 208 -1.14 20.10 10.65
C THR A 208 -1.48 18.95 11.60
N TYR A 209 -0.85 18.95 12.76
CA TYR A 209 -1.10 17.97 13.83
C TYR A 209 -1.43 18.70 15.12
N GLY A 210 -2.33 18.14 15.91
CA GLY A 210 -2.64 18.58 17.26
C GLY A 210 -3.01 17.39 18.14
N ASP A 211 -3.04 17.60 19.45
CA ASP A 211 -3.45 16.59 20.41
C ASP A 211 -4.85 16.91 20.96
N GLU A 212 -5.76 15.96 20.87
CA GLU A 212 -7.11 16.02 21.46
C GLU A 212 -7.22 15.01 22.61
N THR A 213 -8.05 15.29 23.61
CA THR A 213 -8.30 14.35 24.72
C THR A 213 -9.78 14.03 24.84
N ALA A 214 -10.11 12.76 25.06
CA ALA A 214 -11.45 12.32 25.41
C ALA A 214 -11.43 11.63 26.78
N THR A 215 -12.54 11.73 27.50
CA THR A 215 -12.78 10.95 28.72
C THR A 215 -13.77 9.83 28.41
N GLU A 216 -13.41 8.60 28.72
CA GLU A 216 -14.31 7.43 28.63
C GLU A 216 -14.58 6.86 30.02
N SER A 217 -15.82 6.41 30.25
CA SER A 217 -16.23 5.75 31.48
C SER A 217 -15.75 4.30 31.52
N ILE A 218 -15.14 3.89 32.62
CA ILE A 218 -14.84 2.49 32.92
C ILE A 218 -15.99 1.96 33.78
N PRO A 219 -16.84 1.03 33.29
CA PRO A 219 -17.93 0.47 34.08
C PRO A 219 -17.39 -0.28 35.30
N TYR A 220 -18.08 -0.16 36.44
CA TYR A 220 -17.84 -1.06 37.58
C TYR A 220 -18.41 -2.46 37.30
N VAL A 221 -17.98 -3.46 38.08
CA VAL A 221 -18.60 -4.78 38.11
C VAL A 221 -19.25 -5.05 39.47
N THR A 222 -20.30 -5.87 39.50
CA THR A 222 -20.97 -6.29 40.73
C THR A 222 -20.38 -7.61 41.24
N ARG A 223 -20.01 -7.64 42.52
CA ARG A 223 -19.48 -8.82 43.22
C ARG A 223 -20.45 -9.26 44.31
N LEU A 224 -20.90 -10.50 44.23
CA LEU A 224 -21.69 -11.14 45.28
C LEU A 224 -20.75 -11.75 46.33
N VAL A 225 -21.03 -11.51 47.60
CA VAL A 225 -20.26 -12.05 48.74
C VAL A 225 -21.24 -12.71 49.71
N THR A 226 -21.00 -13.96 50.11
CA THR A 226 -21.88 -14.64 51.06
C THR A 226 -21.69 -14.10 52.47
N ASP A 227 -22.75 -13.60 53.10
CA ASP A 227 -22.79 -13.16 54.50
C ASP A 227 -23.69 -14.08 55.31
N ALA A 228 -23.08 -14.84 56.23
CA ALA A 228 -23.79 -15.79 57.10
C ALA A 228 -24.71 -15.13 58.15
N SER A 229 -24.70 -13.80 58.28
CA SER A 229 -25.62 -13.05 59.15
C SER A 229 -26.95 -12.69 58.47
N LEU A 230 -27.03 -12.77 57.15
CA LEU A 230 -28.26 -12.57 56.37
C LEU A 230 -29.08 -13.86 56.25
N ALA A 231 -30.40 -13.74 56.12
CA ALA A 231 -31.26 -14.91 55.88
C ALA A 231 -31.06 -15.46 54.46
N PRO A 232 -31.27 -16.78 54.22
CA PRO A 232 -31.18 -17.34 52.87
C PRO A 232 -32.05 -16.60 51.84
N GLY A 233 -31.42 -16.12 50.77
CA GLY A 233 -32.08 -15.31 49.72
C GLY A 233 -32.21 -13.81 50.02
N GLU A 234 -31.85 -13.35 51.21
CA GLU A 234 -31.74 -11.92 51.54
C GLU A 234 -30.48 -11.31 50.92
N THR A 235 -30.55 -10.04 50.49
CA THR A 235 -29.42 -9.32 49.90
C THR A 235 -29.28 -7.92 50.49
N ARG A 236 -28.03 -7.44 50.61
CA ARG A 236 -27.69 -6.11 51.13
C ARG A 236 -26.52 -5.52 50.34
N VAL A 237 -26.65 -4.27 49.86
CA VAL A 237 -25.52 -3.58 49.21
C VAL A 237 -24.56 -3.11 50.30
N GLU A 238 -23.36 -3.70 50.35
CA GLU A 238 -22.27 -3.30 51.24
C GLU A 238 -21.49 -2.11 50.69
N GLN A 239 -21.34 -2.05 49.37
CA GLN A 239 -20.63 -0.99 48.66
C GLN A 239 -21.33 -0.71 47.34
N ALA A 240 -21.76 0.54 47.12
CA ALA A 240 -22.32 0.94 45.84
C ALA A 240 -21.23 1.01 44.77
N GLY A 241 -21.54 0.53 43.56
CA GLY A 241 -20.63 0.62 42.42
C GLY A 241 -20.47 2.04 41.91
N VAL A 242 -19.25 2.41 41.52
CA VAL A 242 -18.94 3.71 40.93
C VAL A 242 -18.06 3.52 39.71
N ASN A 243 -18.53 4.00 38.55
CA ASN A 243 -17.73 3.97 37.33
C ASN A 243 -16.43 4.76 37.51
N GLY A 244 -15.35 4.15 37.02
CA GLY A 244 -14.08 4.80 36.81
C GLY A 244 -14.10 5.65 35.55
N GLU A 245 -13.00 6.33 35.29
CA GLU A 245 -12.79 7.19 34.13
C GLU A 245 -11.36 6.97 33.63
N LYS A 246 -11.20 6.94 32.30
CA LYS A 246 -9.90 7.05 31.64
C LYS A 246 -9.90 8.27 30.72
N ARG A 247 -8.75 8.93 30.65
CA ARG A 247 -8.44 9.93 29.63
C ARG A 247 -7.64 9.25 28.52
N ILE A 248 -8.13 9.35 27.30
CA ILE A 248 -7.42 8.92 26.09
C ILE A 248 -6.91 10.18 25.39
N THR A 249 -5.63 10.19 25.05
CA THR A 249 -5.02 11.24 24.24
C THR A 249 -4.91 10.72 22.81
N TYR A 250 -5.38 11.53 21.86
CA TYR A 250 -5.30 11.26 20.43
C TYR A 250 -4.40 12.30 19.77
N ARG A 251 -3.46 11.85 18.95
CA ARG A 251 -2.86 12.71 17.94
C ARG A 251 -3.78 12.78 16.74
N VAL A 252 -4.24 13.98 16.42
CA VAL A 252 -5.16 14.27 15.33
C VAL A 252 -4.41 14.92 14.17
N THR A 253 -4.61 14.40 12.96
CA THR A 253 -4.13 15.04 11.72
C THR A 253 -5.25 15.90 11.16
N TYR A 254 -4.98 17.18 10.97
CA TYR A 254 -5.91 18.13 10.35
C TYR A 254 -5.47 18.43 8.92
N VAL A 255 -6.44 18.52 8.03
CA VAL A 255 -6.27 18.87 6.61
C VAL A 255 -7.19 20.04 6.30
N ASP A 256 -6.63 21.16 5.86
CA ASP A 256 -7.32 22.46 5.74
C ASP A 256 -8.10 22.84 7.01
N GLY A 257 -7.52 22.54 8.18
CA GLY A 257 -8.10 22.80 9.50
C GLY A 257 -9.20 21.82 9.94
N LYS A 258 -9.54 20.81 9.14
CA LYS A 258 -10.54 19.78 9.48
C LYS A 258 -9.86 18.50 9.94
N ALA A 259 -10.29 17.91 11.06
CA ALA A 259 -9.77 16.63 11.54
C ALA A 259 -10.05 15.52 10.49
N GLN A 260 -9.00 14.83 10.04
CA GLN A 260 -9.09 13.73 9.06
C GLN A 260 -8.88 12.36 9.73
N THR A 261 -7.87 12.24 10.58
CA THR A 261 -7.54 10.98 11.27
C THR A 261 -7.19 11.25 12.74
N ARG A 262 -7.51 10.29 13.61
CA ARG A 262 -7.12 10.27 15.02
C ARG A 262 -6.37 8.97 15.31
N GLU A 263 -5.22 9.07 15.97
CA GLU A 263 -4.43 7.94 16.45
C GLU A 263 -4.32 8.05 17.97
N GLN A 264 -4.69 7.00 18.71
CA GLN A 264 -4.54 6.96 20.15
C GLN A 264 -3.04 6.88 20.49
N THR A 265 -2.52 7.92 21.16
CA THR A 265 -1.11 8.02 21.54
C THR A 265 -0.86 7.71 23.01
N ASP A 266 -1.85 7.94 23.88
CA ASP A 266 -1.78 7.64 25.31
C ASP A 266 -3.16 7.27 25.88
N GLU A 267 -3.16 6.48 26.96
CA GLU A 267 -4.35 6.18 27.76
C GLU A 267 -3.98 6.12 29.24
N THR A 268 -4.60 7.00 30.03
CA THR A 268 -4.36 7.11 31.47
C THR A 268 -5.68 6.97 32.22
N VAL A 269 -5.78 5.99 33.14
CA VAL A 269 -6.90 5.88 34.07
C VAL A 269 -6.85 7.05 35.06
N THR A 270 -7.81 7.97 34.97
CA THR A 270 -7.91 9.15 35.85
C THR A 270 -8.67 8.87 37.13
N LYS A 271 -9.53 7.84 37.13
CA LYS A 271 -10.32 7.38 38.27
C LYS A 271 -10.53 5.89 38.14
N VAL A 272 -10.12 5.12 39.15
CA VAL A 272 -10.33 3.67 39.17
C VAL A 272 -11.82 3.39 39.42
N ALA A 273 -12.39 2.39 38.74
CA ALA A 273 -13.75 1.94 39.01
C ALA A 273 -13.81 1.27 40.40
N LEU A 274 -14.89 1.53 41.14
CA LEU A 274 -15.16 0.88 42.41
C LEU A 274 -16.27 -0.13 42.21
N ASP A 275 -15.96 -1.42 42.38
CA ASP A 275 -16.92 -2.50 42.24
C ASP A 275 -18.10 -2.35 43.21
N GLU A 276 -19.30 -2.68 42.75
CA GLU A 276 -20.44 -2.88 43.63
C GLU A 276 -20.26 -4.18 44.40
N VAL A 277 -20.55 -4.17 45.70
CA VAL A 277 -20.50 -5.36 46.56
C VAL A 277 -21.88 -5.58 47.16
N ILE A 278 -22.47 -6.73 46.85
CA ILE A 278 -23.76 -7.15 47.39
C ILE A 278 -23.52 -8.38 48.27
N ALA A 279 -23.75 -8.21 49.57
CA ALA A 279 -23.85 -9.33 50.50
C ALA A 279 -25.12 -10.13 50.20
N VAL A 280 -25.01 -11.46 50.17
CA VAL A 280 -26.13 -12.38 49.97
C VAL A 280 -26.14 -13.44 51.08
N GLY A 281 -27.32 -13.77 51.61
CA GLY A 281 -27.43 -14.84 52.60
C GLY A 281 -27.01 -16.21 52.04
N PRO A 282 -26.54 -17.14 52.90
CA PRO A 282 -26.14 -18.47 52.47
C PRO A 282 -27.31 -19.19 51.83
N GLU A 283 -27.04 -19.96 50.77
CA GLU A 283 -28.07 -20.73 50.08
C GLU A 283 -28.77 -21.69 51.04
N ALA A 284 -30.11 -21.72 51.01
CA ALA A 284 -30.86 -22.59 51.88
C ALA A 284 -30.48 -24.05 51.58
N PRO A 285 -30.26 -24.91 52.60
CA PRO A 285 -29.98 -26.32 52.35
C PRO A 285 -31.11 -26.91 51.53
N ALA A 286 -30.76 -27.56 50.42
CA ALA A 286 -31.74 -28.18 49.52
C ALA A 286 -32.66 -29.09 50.33
N LYS A 287 -33.97 -28.94 50.14
CA LYS A 287 -34.94 -29.86 50.74
C LYS A 287 -34.69 -31.24 50.15
N THR A 288 -34.26 -32.17 51.00
CA THR A 288 -34.36 -33.59 50.71
C THR A 288 -35.83 -33.95 50.76
N ASP A 289 -36.40 -34.36 49.63
CA ASP A 289 -37.75 -34.92 49.54
C ASP A 289 -37.77 -36.34 50.13
N ASP A 290 -37.52 -36.44 51.43
CA ASP A 290 -37.74 -37.64 52.24
C ASP A 290 -39.17 -37.58 52.80
N ASP A 291 -40.14 -38.03 52.01
CA ASP A 291 -41.45 -38.48 52.51
C ASP A 291 -42.03 -39.56 51.59
N ALA A 292 -41.45 -40.76 51.69
CA ALA A 292 -42.00 -41.98 51.14
C ALA A 292 -42.23 -42.99 52.27
N GLU A 293 -43.49 -43.27 52.61
CA GLU A 293 -44.11 -44.62 52.62
C GLU A 293 -45.46 -44.65 53.37
N THR A 294 -46.30 -45.65 53.04
CA THR A 294 -47.62 -46.01 53.61
C THR A 294 -48.84 -45.20 53.10
N GLY A 295 -49.91 -45.81 52.56
CA GLY A 295 -50.12 -47.20 52.13
C GLY A 295 -51.61 -47.57 51.97
N ALA A 296 -51.92 -48.47 50.99
CA ALA A 296 -53.19 -49.18 50.72
C ALA A 296 -54.39 -48.37 50.15
N ASN A 297 -55.24 -48.83 49.20
CA ASN A 297 -55.37 -49.99 48.30
C ASN A 297 -56.73 -49.86 47.55
N ALA A 298 -56.88 -50.44 46.34
CA ALA A 298 -58.10 -50.56 45.49
C ALA A 298 -58.77 -49.24 45.01
N GLY A 299 -59.31 -49.07 43.79
CA GLY A 299 -59.55 -49.95 42.63
C GLY A 299 -60.51 -49.22 41.64
N ASP A 300 -60.79 -49.61 40.39
CA ASP A 300 -60.33 -50.68 39.47
C ASP A 300 -60.73 -50.29 38.00
N ASP A 301 -60.18 -50.95 36.96
CA ASP A 301 -60.52 -50.90 35.49
C ASP A 301 -60.35 -49.55 34.73
N ALA A 302 -59.98 -49.45 33.44
CA ALA A 302 -59.59 -50.36 32.33
C ALA A 302 -58.52 -49.63 31.43
N ASP A 303 -57.61 -50.29 30.69
CA ASP A 303 -57.69 -50.63 29.24
C ASP A 303 -57.98 -49.40 28.30
N ASP A 304 -57.34 -49.14 27.15
CA ASP A 304 -56.38 -49.89 26.31
C ASP A 304 -55.58 -48.93 25.35
N GLY A 305 -54.46 -49.40 24.76
CA GLY A 305 -53.79 -48.83 23.56
C GLY A 305 -52.80 -47.65 23.77
N ALA A 306 -51.47 -47.82 23.74
CA ALA A 306 -50.61 -47.97 22.54
C ALA A 306 -50.78 -46.81 21.51
N ALA A 307 -49.85 -45.86 21.42
CA ALA A 307 -48.59 -45.92 20.62
C ALA A 307 -48.85 -45.95 19.09
N ASP A 308 -48.15 -45.21 18.22
CA ASP A 308 -47.01 -44.31 18.40
C ASP A 308 -46.91 -43.34 17.20
N ASP A 309 -46.01 -42.36 17.29
CA ASP A 309 -45.24 -41.74 16.19
C ASP A 309 -45.90 -41.14 14.91
N ASN A 310 -45.80 -39.80 14.84
CA ASN A 310 -44.82 -39.09 13.97
C ASN A 310 -45.22 -38.49 12.58
N SER A 311 -45.01 -37.16 12.50
CA SER A 311 -44.57 -36.30 11.37
C SER A 311 -45.28 -36.18 10.02
N GLY A 312 -45.46 -34.90 9.63
CA GLY A 312 -45.54 -34.41 8.23
C GLY A 312 -46.93 -34.49 7.57
N ASP A 313 -47.25 -33.74 6.52
CA ASP A 313 -46.58 -32.58 5.89
C ASP A 313 -47.62 -31.89 4.95
N ASP A 314 -47.37 -30.64 4.56
CA ASP A 314 -47.96 -29.83 3.45
C ASP A 314 -49.39 -30.11 2.87
N GLY A 315 -50.16 -29.02 2.67
CA GLY A 315 -51.49 -29.08 2.03
C GLY A 315 -52.13 -27.76 1.61
N ASN A 316 -51.54 -27.08 0.62
CA ASN A 316 -52.04 -25.82 0.03
C ASN A 316 -53.43 -25.93 -0.66
N ALA A 317 -54.30 -24.93 -0.50
CA ALA A 317 -55.43 -24.65 -1.40
C ALA A 317 -55.82 -23.14 -1.42
N THR A 318 -56.16 -22.61 -2.59
CA THR A 318 -56.40 -21.19 -2.91
C THR A 318 -57.85 -20.90 -3.34
N ASP A 319 -58.16 -19.61 -3.63
CA ASP A 319 -59.38 -19.05 -4.29
C ASP A 319 -60.68 -18.93 -3.45
N ASP A 320 -61.56 -17.93 -3.62
CA ASP A 320 -61.53 -16.67 -4.40
C ASP A 320 -62.50 -15.60 -3.78
N SER A 321 -62.26 -14.32 -4.09
CA SER A 321 -63.11 -13.10 -4.15
C SER A 321 -64.52 -13.03 -3.52
N THR A 322 -64.82 -11.87 -2.90
CA THR A 322 -65.85 -10.88 -3.38
C THR A 322 -66.04 -9.66 -2.44
N GLY A 323 -66.30 -8.45 -3.00
CA GLY A 323 -67.19 -7.44 -2.39
C GLY A 323 -66.62 -6.14 -1.75
N ASP A 324 -66.52 -5.07 -2.55
CA ASP A 324 -66.50 -3.63 -2.18
C ASP A 324 -67.99 -3.10 -2.03
N PRO A 325 -68.38 -1.84 -1.64
CA PRO A 325 -67.64 -0.63 -1.20
C PRO A 325 -68.19 0.19 0.03
N THR A 326 -67.43 1.26 0.39
CA THR A 326 -67.83 2.54 1.06
C THR A 326 -68.33 2.51 2.54
N ALA A 327 -67.91 3.37 3.47
CA ALA A 327 -67.64 4.81 3.38
C ALA A 327 -66.83 5.41 4.56
N GLY A 328 -66.00 6.44 4.27
CA GLY A 328 -65.66 7.63 5.09
C GLY A 328 -65.08 7.52 6.52
N THR A 329 -63.96 8.22 6.79
CA THR A 329 -63.86 9.37 7.74
C THR A 329 -62.46 10.03 7.69
N SER A 330 -62.41 11.32 8.04
CA SER A 330 -61.37 12.34 7.80
C SER A 330 -60.06 12.29 8.62
N SER A 331 -59.03 12.96 8.07
CA SER A 331 -57.86 13.58 8.77
C SER A 331 -58.31 14.72 9.73
N PRO A 332 -57.51 15.23 10.72
CA PRO A 332 -56.22 15.92 10.46
C PRO A 332 -55.09 15.85 11.54
N GLU A 333 -53.86 16.15 11.08
CA GLU A 333 -52.82 17.07 11.63
C GLU A 333 -52.47 17.15 13.16
N PRO A 334 -51.18 17.02 13.55
CA PRO A 334 -50.68 17.37 14.89
C PRO A 334 -50.12 18.81 14.96
N SER A 335 -50.36 19.49 16.09
CA SER A 335 -50.02 20.90 16.32
C SER A 335 -48.67 21.12 17.04
N GLU A 336 -48.13 22.33 16.91
CA GLU A 336 -46.86 22.81 17.47
C GLU A 336 -46.91 23.02 19.01
N THR A 337 -45.76 22.96 19.69
CA THR A 337 -45.54 23.61 21.00
C THR A 337 -44.07 24.02 21.14
N GLN A 338 -43.83 25.13 21.84
CA GLN A 338 -42.64 25.99 21.68
C GLN A 338 -41.51 25.71 22.68
N THR A 339 -40.28 26.02 22.25
CA THR A 339 -39.05 26.03 23.08
C THR A 339 -38.86 27.39 23.77
N PRO A 340 -38.54 27.46 25.08
CA PRO A 340 -38.14 28.70 25.74
C PRO A 340 -36.64 29.03 25.59
N GLU A 341 -36.35 30.32 25.65
CA GLU A 341 -35.09 31.02 25.35
C GLU A 341 -34.11 31.11 26.56
N PRO A 342 -32.78 31.27 26.37
CA PRO A 342 -31.79 31.32 27.47
C PRO A 342 -31.19 32.71 27.76
N ASP A 343 -30.92 33.03 29.03
CA ASP A 343 -29.79 33.86 29.54
C ASP A 343 -29.84 33.97 31.10
N PRO A 344 -28.85 34.55 31.84
CA PRO A 344 -27.68 35.33 31.41
C PRO A 344 -26.29 34.93 31.95
N GLU A 345 -25.28 35.64 31.41
CA GLU A 345 -23.83 35.63 31.73
C GLU A 345 -23.46 35.82 33.22
N PRO A 346 -22.15 35.71 33.56
CA PRO A 346 -21.47 36.98 33.90
C PRO A 346 -20.03 37.19 33.35
N SER A 347 -19.85 38.36 32.74
CA SER A 347 -18.76 39.35 32.96
C SER A 347 -17.28 38.94 32.93
N THR A 348 -16.65 39.21 31.78
CA THR A 348 -15.46 40.07 31.58
C THR A 348 -14.42 40.29 32.72
N SER A 349 -13.15 40.01 32.39
CA SER A 349 -12.02 40.83 32.83
C SER A 349 -10.95 40.92 31.72
N GLU A 350 -10.53 42.15 31.38
CA GLU A 350 -9.60 42.47 30.28
C GLU A 350 -8.15 42.76 30.79
N PRO A 351 -7.16 43.04 29.94
CA PRO A 351 -5.79 42.54 30.15
C PRO A 351 -4.87 43.47 30.95
N THR A 352 -3.77 42.90 31.47
CA THR A 352 -2.63 43.68 31.97
C THR A 352 -1.42 43.51 31.04
N GLN A 353 -0.91 44.62 30.51
CA GLN A 353 0.45 44.72 29.97
C GLN A 353 1.27 45.70 30.80
N GLN A 354 2.48 45.31 31.24
CA GLN A 354 3.69 46.13 31.08
C GLN A 354 4.98 45.31 31.36
N PRO A 355 6.16 45.75 30.87
CA PRO A 355 7.33 44.89 30.66
C PRO A 355 8.43 45.05 31.73
N THR A 356 9.46 44.17 31.69
CA THR A 356 10.86 44.53 32.03
C THR A 356 11.90 43.55 31.44
N GLN A 357 12.67 44.08 30.48
CA GLN A 357 14.14 43.97 30.27
C GLN A 357 14.88 42.62 30.19
N ALA A 358 15.30 42.32 28.95
CA ALA A 358 16.71 42.22 28.48
C ALA A 358 17.64 41.05 28.91
N PRO A 359 18.63 40.66 28.07
CA PRO A 359 19.25 39.33 28.14
C PRO A 359 20.61 39.30 28.86
N THR A 360 20.96 38.13 29.43
CA THR A 360 22.34 37.80 29.80
C THR A 360 22.91 36.80 28.82
N GLN A 361 23.96 37.20 28.10
CA GLN A 361 24.82 36.30 27.34
C GLN A 361 25.92 35.77 28.26
N THR A 362 26.24 34.47 28.20
CA THR A 362 27.57 33.98 28.62
C THR A 362 27.92 32.74 27.78
N PRO A 363 29.07 32.72 27.07
CA PRO A 363 29.37 31.66 26.11
C PRO A 363 30.02 30.45 26.79
N THR A 364 29.66 29.24 26.36
CA THR A 364 30.44 28.02 26.65
C THR A 364 31.05 27.48 25.36
N GLN A 365 32.30 27.03 25.46
CA GLN A 365 33.24 27.02 24.36
C GLN A 365 33.23 25.72 23.53
N GLN A 366 33.61 25.89 22.26
CA GLN A 366 33.96 24.85 21.31
C GLN A 366 35.10 23.94 21.82
N PRO A 367 34.96 22.60 21.76
CA PRO A 367 36.11 21.70 21.75
C PRO A 367 36.62 21.50 20.31
N LYS A 368 37.84 21.95 20.02
CA LYS A 368 38.62 21.53 18.83
C LYS A 368 39.26 20.14 19.11
N PRO A 369 39.64 19.36 18.08
CA PRO A 369 39.89 17.92 18.23
C PRO A 369 41.26 17.60 18.83
N THR A 370 41.33 16.48 19.55
CA THR A 370 42.61 15.83 19.90
C THR A 370 42.75 14.55 19.08
N GLN A 371 43.86 14.44 18.34
CA GLN A 371 44.25 13.21 17.64
C GLN A 371 45.17 12.39 18.55
N THR A 372 44.86 11.11 18.76
CA THR A 372 45.88 10.09 19.04
C THR A 372 45.41 8.72 18.54
N PRO A 373 46.16 8.01 17.68
CA PRO A 373 45.73 6.73 17.13
C PRO A 373 46.20 5.54 17.99
N THR A 374 45.25 4.71 18.44
CA THR A 374 45.58 3.40 19.04
C THR A 374 45.61 2.35 17.93
N GLN A 375 46.80 1.81 17.65
CA GLN A 375 46.95 0.65 16.77
C GLN A 375 46.79 -0.65 17.55
N GLN A 376 45.94 -1.56 17.08
CA GLN A 376 46.04 -2.99 17.38
C GLN A 376 45.70 -3.80 16.11
N PRO A 377 46.50 -4.81 15.72
CA PRO A 377 46.42 -5.39 14.38
C PRO A 377 45.51 -6.62 14.30
N THR A 378 44.68 -6.69 13.26
CA THR A 378 43.86 -7.89 12.96
C THR A 378 44.15 -8.43 11.56
N GLN A 379 45.01 -9.45 11.54
CA GLN A 379 45.05 -10.62 10.67
C GLN A 379 45.00 -10.46 9.13
N LYS A 380 46.09 -10.95 8.51
CA LYS A 380 46.31 -11.20 7.09
C LYS A 380 45.37 -12.30 6.54
N PRO A 381 44.63 -12.07 5.44
CA PRO A 381 43.98 -13.16 4.70
C PRO A 381 45.01 -13.93 3.85
N THR A 382 44.90 -15.26 3.87
CA THR A 382 45.69 -16.19 3.04
C THR A 382 44.90 -16.51 1.75
N PRO A 383 45.55 -16.55 0.55
CA PRO A 383 44.86 -16.80 -0.72
C PRO A 383 44.75 -18.31 -1.05
N THR A 384 44.18 -18.61 -2.25
CA THR A 384 43.90 -19.92 -2.88
C THR A 384 42.44 -20.38 -2.60
N GLN A 385 41.57 -20.66 -3.58
CA GLN A 385 41.74 -21.50 -4.79
C GLN A 385 41.30 -20.85 -6.13
N GLN A 386 41.72 -21.50 -7.21
CA GLN A 386 41.52 -21.20 -8.63
C GLN A 386 40.10 -21.55 -9.15
N PRO A 387 39.55 -20.85 -10.17
CA PRO A 387 38.21 -21.13 -10.69
C PRO A 387 38.18 -22.32 -11.67
N THR A 388 37.22 -23.23 -11.47
CA THR A 388 36.89 -24.31 -12.42
C THR A 388 35.84 -23.83 -13.43
N GLN A 389 36.10 -24.03 -14.73
CA GLN A 389 35.16 -23.66 -15.79
C GLN A 389 34.23 -24.84 -16.13
N GLN A 390 32.91 -24.64 -16.03
CA GLN A 390 31.92 -25.36 -16.84
C GLN A 390 30.64 -24.51 -16.97
N PRO A 391 30.11 -24.27 -18.18
CA PRO A 391 28.95 -23.40 -18.37
C PRO A 391 27.63 -24.19 -18.28
N THR A 392 26.72 -23.76 -17.39
CA THR A 392 25.33 -24.21 -17.38
C THR A 392 24.44 -23.13 -17.97
N GLN A 393 23.71 -23.44 -19.03
CA GLN A 393 22.74 -22.52 -19.64
C GLN A 393 21.38 -22.63 -18.95
N GLN A 394 21.08 -21.71 -18.02
CA GLN A 394 19.71 -21.41 -17.61
C GLN A 394 19.65 -20.00 -16.98
N PRO A 395 18.76 -19.08 -17.40
CA PRO A 395 18.62 -17.78 -16.76
C PRO A 395 17.85 -17.91 -15.44
N THR A 396 18.54 -17.84 -14.31
CA THR A 396 17.92 -17.73 -12.99
C THR A 396 17.73 -16.27 -12.62
N GLN A 397 16.48 -15.79 -12.60
CA GLN A 397 16.11 -14.58 -11.86
C GLN A 397 15.35 -14.99 -10.60
N GLN A 398 15.99 -14.85 -9.44
CA GLN A 398 15.36 -14.99 -8.13
C GLN A 398 15.85 -13.86 -7.22
N PRO A 399 14.98 -12.94 -6.78
CA PRO A 399 15.30 -11.97 -5.74
C PRO A 399 15.53 -12.67 -4.38
N THR A 400 16.45 -12.12 -3.58
CA THR A 400 16.81 -12.66 -2.26
C THR A 400 15.79 -12.24 -1.17
N GLN A 401 15.77 -12.97 -0.06
CA GLN A 401 14.68 -13.00 0.92
C GLN A 401 14.52 -11.75 1.83
N GLN A 402 13.34 -11.73 2.45
CA GLN A 402 12.65 -10.76 3.29
C GLN A 402 13.23 -10.57 4.72
N PRO A 403 12.86 -9.48 5.44
CA PRO A 403 12.64 -9.53 6.89
C PRO A 403 11.17 -9.30 7.31
N SER A 404 10.85 -9.71 8.54
CA SER A 404 9.52 -9.99 9.12
C SER A 404 8.43 -8.89 9.12
N ASN A 405 7.17 -9.39 9.20
CA ASN A 405 5.84 -8.73 9.33
C ASN A 405 5.78 -7.51 10.29
N PRO A 406 4.89 -6.51 10.07
CA PRO A 406 3.45 -6.65 10.39
C PRO A 406 2.52 -6.21 9.24
N ALA A 407 1.20 -6.15 9.50
CA ALA A 407 0.10 -5.90 8.54
C ALA A 407 0.05 -4.49 7.88
N ALA A 408 1.21 -3.86 7.65
CA ALA A 408 1.37 -2.54 7.04
C ALA A 408 2.09 -2.58 5.67
N GLY A 409 2.32 -3.77 5.10
CA GLY A 409 3.13 -3.95 3.88
C GLY A 409 2.35 -4.21 2.57
N SER A 410 1.05 -4.48 2.64
CA SER A 410 0.22 -4.80 1.47
C SER A 410 -0.30 -3.52 0.80
N ARG A 411 -0.02 -3.31 -0.48
CA ARG A 411 -0.42 -2.06 -1.17
C ARG A 411 -1.93 -1.99 -1.42
N LEU A 412 -2.56 -3.15 -1.62
CA LEU A 412 -3.98 -3.26 -1.85
C LEU A 412 -4.52 -4.50 -1.11
N TYR A 413 -4.64 -4.38 0.21
CA TYR A 413 -5.11 -5.46 1.08
C TYR A 413 -6.62 -5.66 0.96
N ARG A 414 -7.04 -6.88 0.59
CA ARG A 414 -8.44 -7.33 0.54
C ARG A 414 -9.44 -6.33 -0.09
N PRO A 415 -9.17 -5.79 -1.29
CA PRO A 415 -9.98 -4.73 -1.89
C PRO A 415 -11.36 -5.20 -2.37
N THR A 416 -12.20 -4.24 -2.73
CA THR A 416 -13.35 -4.49 -3.62
C THR A 416 -12.88 -4.79 -5.04
N ALA A 417 -13.74 -5.41 -5.85
CA ALA A 417 -13.47 -5.62 -7.28
C ALA A 417 -13.20 -4.30 -8.03
N ALA A 418 -13.91 -3.22 -7.68
CA ALA A 418 -13.70 -1.89 -8.23
C ALA A 418 -12.31 -1.32 -7.87
N ALA A 419 -11.89 -1.39 -6.60
CA ALA A 419 -10.56 -0.92 -6.20
C ALA A 419 -9.43 -1.76 -6.84
N ALA A 420 -9.67 -3.05 -7.10
CA ALA A 420 -8.76 -3.89 -7.88
C ALA A 420 -8.68 -3.47 -9.37
N GLN A 421 -9.82 -3.13 -10.01
CA GLN A 421 -9.84 -2.57 -11.36
C GLN A 421 -9.12 -1.22 -11.42
N ALA A 422 -9.40 -0.31 -10.49
CA ALA A 422 -8.74 0.99 -10.39
C ALA A 422 -7.20 0.87 -10.28
N TYR A 423 -6.70 0.01 -9.40
CA TYR A 423 -5.25 -0.27 -9.31
C TYR A 423 -4.69 -0.81 -10.64
N ALA A 424 -5.37 -1.80 -11.22
CA ALA A 424 -4.93 -2.41 -12.48
C ALA A 424 -5.00 -1.46 -13.68
N ALA A 425 -5.92 -0.50 -13.71
CA ALA A 425 -5.99 0.52 -14.75
C ALA A 425 -4.69 1.35 -14.77
N GLY A 426 -4.23 1.77 -13.58
CA GLY A 426 -2.97 2.49 -13.40
C GLY A 426 -1.72 1.63 -13.67
N ALA A 427 -1.74 0.37 -13.25
CA ALA A 427 -0.62 -0.55 -13.48
C ALA A 427 -0.52 -0.97 -14.95
N ALA A 428 -1.64 -1.28 -15.63
CA ALA A 428 -1.69 -1.64 -17.05
C ALA A 428 -1.29 -0.46 -17.96
N ALA A 429 -1.66 0.77 -17.62
CA ALA A 429 -1.26 1.96 -18.35
C ALA A 429 0.27 2.13 -18.44
N GLN A 430 1.04 1.65 -17.45
CA GLN A 430 2.52 1.68 -17.48
C GLN A 430 3.12 0.75 -18.55
N TYR A 431 2.39 -0.29 -18.97
CA TYR A 431 2.72 -1.13 -20.11
C TYR A 431 2.23 -0.53 -21.45
N GLY A 432 1.65 0.67 -21.42
CA GLY A 432 0.97 1.30 -22.57
C GLY A 432 -0.38 0.65 -22.90
N TRP A 433 -0.97 -0.11 -21.97
CA TRP A 433 -2.20 -0.86 -22.19
C TRP A 433 -3.43 -0.05 -21.77
N THR A 434 -3.78 0.97 -22.55
CA THR A 434 -5.05 1.69 -22.44
C THR A 434 -6.06 1.22 -23.49
N GLY A 435 -7.28 1.78 -23.45
CA GLY A 435 -8.29 1.60 -24.51
C GLY A 435 -8.63 0.13 -24.75
N LYS A 436 -8.40 -0.38 -25.97
CA LYS A 436 -8.78 -1.76 -26.31
C LYS A 436 -7.99 -2.83 -25.54
N ASN A 437 -6.71 -2.58 -25.21
CA ASN A 437 -5.95 -3.51 -24.37
C ASN A 437 -6.52 -3.53 -22.94
N TRP A 438 -6.88 -2.37 -22.40
CA TRP A 438 -7.52 -2.29 -21.08
C TRP A 438 -8.88 -3.02 -21.06
N GLN A 439 -9.76 -2.76 -22.04
CA GLN A 439 -11.04 -3.46 -22.18
C GLN A 439 -10.87 -4.98 -22.24
N ASN A 440 -9.89 -5.46 -23.00
CA ASN A 440 -9.63 -6.89 -23.13
C ASN A 440 -9.02 -7.50 -21.85
N LEU A 441 -8.22 -6.76 -21.09
CA LEU A 441 -7.77 -7.16 -19.75
C LEU A 441 -8.94 -7.25 -18.76
N VAL A 442 -9.86 -6.29 -18.80
CA VAL A 442 -11.09 -6.29 -17.98
C VAL A 442 -11.96 -7.50 -18.31
N ASN A 443 -12.17 -7.80 -19.59
CA ASN A 443 -12.91 -9.00 -20.03
C ASN A 443 -12.23 -10.30 -19.56
N LEU A 444 -10.90 -10.37 -19.67
CA LEU A 444 -10.09 -11.50 -19.22
C LEU A 444 -10.29 -11.77 -17.72
N TRP A 445 -10.01 -10.80 -16.86
CA TRP A 445 -10.10 -11.00 -15.40
C TRP A 445 -11.53 -10.99 -14.84
N ASN A 446 -12.50 -10.45 -15.60
CA ASN A 446 -13.92 -10.72 -15.36
C ASN A 446 -14.24 -12.21 -15.52
N ARG A 447 -13.75 -12.86 -16.59
CA ARG A 447 -13.93 -14.30 -16.84
C ARG A 447 -13.20 -15.16 -15.79
N GLU A 448 -11.99 -14.77 -15.41
CA GLU A 448 -11.18 -15.55 -14.46
C GLU A 448 -11.72 -15.52 -13.02
N SER A 449 -12.05 -14.34 -12.49
CA SER A 449 -12.25 -14.15 -11.04
C SER A 449 -13.37 -13.18 -10.67
N GLY A 450 -13.95 -12.46 -11.63
CA GLY A 450 -14.76 -11.28 -11.34
C GLY A 450 -14.00 -10.23 -10.53
N TRP A 451 -12.67 -10.15 -10.72
CA TRP A 451 -11.75 -9.26 -9.98
C TRP A 451 -11.66 -9.50 -8.47
N ARG A 452 -12.06 -10.69 -8.00
CA ARG A 452 -11.96 -11.06 -6.58
C ARG A 452 -10.56 -11.53 -6.22
N TRP A 453 -9.91 -10.79 -5.31
CA TRP A 453 -8.60 -11.16 -4.74
C TRP A 453 -8.59 -12.56 -4.08
N ASN A 454 -9.75 -13.03 -3.61
CA ASN A 454 -9.94 -14.33 -2.96
C ASN A 454 -10.61 -15.40 -3.84
N ALA A 455 -10.66 -15.22 -5.16
CA ALA A 455 -11.16 -16.26 -6.06
C ALA A 455 -10.21 -17.47 -6.03
N GLU A 456 -10.69 -18.63 -5.59
CA GLU A 456 -9.96 -19.90 -5.63
C GLU A 456 -10.82 -20.93 -6.38
N ASN A 457 -10.27 -21.52 -7.45
CA ASN A 457 -10.95 -22.56 -8.21
C ASN A 457 -10.83 -23.89 -7.42
N PRO A 458 -11.94 -24.49 -6.94
CA PRO A 458 -11.88 -25.68 -6.08
C PRO A 458 -11.28 -26.92 -6.73
N TRP A 459 -11.27 -26.98 -8.07
CA TRP A 459 -10.83 -28.15 -8.84
C TRP A 459 -9.36 -28.07 -9.27
N SER A 460 -8.89 -26.88 -9.63
CA SER A 460 -7.51 -26.67 -10.11
C SER A 460 -6.57 -26.07 -9.07
N GLY A 461 -7.10 -25.42 -8.03
CA GLY A 461 -6.29 -24.64 -7.08
C GLY A 461 -5.72 -23.35 -7.68
N ALA A 462 -6.22 -22.90 -8.84
CA ALA A 462 -5.91 -21.57 -9.39
C ALA A 462 -6.45 -20.48 -8.45
N TYR A 463 -5.70 -19.39 -8.27
CA TYR A 463 -6.00 -18.39 -7.23
C TYR A 463 -5.82 -16.94 -7.69
N GLY A 464 -6.64 -16.07 -7.11
CA GLY A 464 -6.54 -14.62 -7.19
C GLY A 464 -7.13 -14.04 -8.46
N ILE A 465 -6.98 -12.73 -8.62
CA ILE A 465 -7.49 -11.96 -9.76
C ILE A 465 -7.12 -12.57 -11.13
N PRO A 466 -5.84 -12.92 -11.39
CA PRO A 466 -5.45 -13.50 -12.68
C PRO A 466 -5.60 -15.04 -12.75
N GLN A 467 -6.14 -15.70 -11.72
CA GLN A 467 -6.22 -17.18 -11.58
C GLN A 467 -4.87 -17.88 -11.81
N SER A 468 -3.85 -17.48 -11.05
CA SER A 468 -2.49 -18.03 -11.18
C SER A 468 -2.42 -19.51 -10.76
N LEU A 469 -1.78 -20.35 -11.58
CA LEU A 469 -1.54 -21.77 -11.32
C LEU A 469 -0.06 -22.16 -11.52
N PRO A 470 0.65 -22.70 -10.49
CA PRO A 470 0.29 -22.63 -9.08
C PRO A 470 0.31 -21.19 -8.54
N PRO A 471 -0.52 -20.86 -7.54
CA PRO A 471 -0.59 -19.52 -6.94
C PRO A 471 0.74 -18.95 -6.43
N SER A 472 1.65 -19.83 -6.01
CA SER A 472 2.95 -19.46 -5.44
C SER A 472 3.84 -18.66 -6.39
N LYS A 473 3.56 -18.64 -7.70
CA LYS A 473 4.23 -17.76 -8.67
C LYS A 473 4.10 -16.27 -8.32
N MET A 474 2.99 -15.86 -7.68
CA MET A 474 2.74 -14.48 -7.27
C MET A 474 3.59 -14.04 -6.06
N ALA A 475 4.19 -14.99 -5.32
CA ALA A 475 5.04 -14.68 -4.16
C ALA A 475 6.29 -13.85 -4.51
N ALA A 476 6.72 -13.85 -5.78
CA ALA A 476 7.81 -13.01 -6.28
C ALA A 476 7.47 -11.50 -6.26
N PHE A 477 6.18 -11.14 -6.24
CA PHE A 477 5.69 -9.75 -6.20
C PHE A 477 5.24 -9.33 -4.80
N GLY A 478 4.90 -10.28 -3.93
CA GLY A 478 4.67 -10.04 -2.51
C GLY A 478 4.48 -11.34 -1.72
N ALA A 479 5.13 -11.48 -0.57
CA ALA A 479 5.01 -12.68 0.27
C ALA A 479 3.55 -12.96 0.70
N ASN A 480 2.77 -11.90 0.92
CA ASN A 480 1.35 -11.95 1.29
C ASN A 480 0.40 -11.92 0.09
N TYR A 481 0.83 -12.40 -1.10
CA TYR A 481 0.03 -12.34 -2.35
C TYR A 481 -1.40 -12.92 -2.23
N ARG A 482 -1.66 -13.79 -1.25
CA ARG A 482 -3.02 -14.31 -1.01
C ARG A 482 -3.99 -13.20 -0.59
N ASP A 483 -3.56 -12.21 0.19
CA ASP A 483 -4.40 -11.11 0.65
C ASP A 483 -4.06 -9.74 0.01
N ASP A 484 -2.91 -9.62 -0.65
CA ASP A 484 -2.48 -8.41 -1.37
C ASP A 484 -2.80 -8.50 -2.87
N ALA A 485 -3.89 -7.85 -3.28
CA ALA A 485 -4.34 -7.83 -4.66
C ALA A 485 -3.37 -7.08 -5.60
N ALA A 486 -2.57 -6.14 -5.08
CA ALA A 486 -1.57 -5.46 -5.89
C ALA A 486 -0.49 -6.44 -6.37
N ALA A 487 -0.02 -7.34 -5.50
CA ALA A 487 0.92 -8.39 -5.87
C ALA A 487 0.33 -9.37 -6.90
N GLN A 488 -0.98 -9.67 -6.82
CA GLN A 488 -1.67 -10.49 -7.82
C GLN A 488 -1.76 -9.80 -9.18
N ILE A 489 -2.13 -8.52 -9.20
CA ILE A 489 -2.27 -7.71 -10.41
C ILE A 489 -0.90 -7.48 -11.07
N ASP A 490 0.11 -7.03 -10.32
CA ASP A 490 1.46 -6.79 -10.82
C ASP A 490 2.04 -8.06 -11.47
N TRP A 491 1.87 -9.23 -10.81
CA TRP A 491 2.25 -10.52 -11.37
C TRP A 491 1.47 -10.86 -12.65
N GLY A 492 0.14 -10.68 -12.65
CA GLY A 492 -0.71 -10.97 -13.80
C GLY A 492 -0.38 -10.13 -15.04
N LEU A 493 -0.12 -8.82 -14.85
CA LEU A 493 0.34 -7.94 -15.91
C LEU A 493 1.72 -8.36 -16.44
N SER A 494 2.67 -8.65 -15.55
CA SER A 494 4.00 -9.13 -15.92
C SER A 494 3.93 -10.45 -16.71
N TYR A 495 3.06 -11.37 -16.30
CA TYR A 495 2.81 -12.63 -17.00
C TYR A 495 2.23 -12.40 -18.41
N ILE A 496 1.20 -11.56 -18.56
CA ILE A 496 0.63 -11.22 -19.87
C ILE A 496 1.70 -10.59 -20.79
N ALA A 497 2.51 -9.68 -20.26
CA ALA A 497 3.58 -9.02 -21.01
C ALA A 497 4.64 -10.04 -21.50
N GLY A 498 5.08 -10.93 -20.62
CA GLY A 498 6.08 -11.95 -20.94
C GLY A 498 5.58 -13.07 -21.85
N ARG A 499 4.31 -13.50 -21.70
CA ARG A 499 3.76 -14.68 -22.38
C ARG A 499 3.03 -14.38 -23.68
N TYR A 500 2.31 -13.26 -23.74
CA TYR A 500 1.46 -12.83 -24.86
C TYR A 500 1.91 -11.52 -25.50
N GLY A 501 2.63 -10.68 -24.76
CA GLY A 501 3.03 -9.33 -25.17
C GLY A 501 1.97 -8.25 -24.94
N SER A 502 0.68 -8.59 -24.99
CA SER A 502 -0.40 -7.67 -24.63
C SER A 502 -1.72 -8.37 -24.28
N PRO A 503 -2.63 -7.70 -23.53
CA PRO A 503 -3.97 -8.21 -23.24
C PRO A 503 -4.81 -8.54 -24.46
N ASN A 504 -4.66 -7.82 -25.58
CA ASN A 504 -5.35 -8.17 -26.83
C ASN A 504 -5.04 -9.60 -27.28
N LYS A 505 -3.77 -10.02 -27.20
CA LYS A 505 -3.33 -11.37 -27.59
C LYS A 505 -3.68 -12.42 -26.55
N ALA A 506 -3.66 -12.06 -25.25
CA ALA A 506 -4.12 -12.94 -24.19
C ALA A 506 -5.63 -13.22 -24.29
N TRP A 507 -6.43 -12.20 -24.59
CA TRP A 507 -7.87 -12.33 -24.81
C TRP A 507 -8.19 -13.18 -26.06
N GLU A 508 -7.52 -12.92 -27.20
CA GLU A 508 -7.68 -13.74 -28.41
C GLU A 508 -7.35 -15.22 -28.16
N HIS A 509 -6.35 -15.50 -27.31
CA HIS A 509 -6.01 -16.87 -26.89
C HIS A 509 -7.09 -17.47 -25.96
N SER A 510 -7.58 -16.70 -24.98
CA SER A 510 -8.67 -17.11 -24.07
C SER A 510 -9.96 -17.44 -24.83
N GLU A 511 -10.31 -16.66 -25.86
CA GLU A 511 -11.48 -16.94 -26.72
C GLU A 511 -11.36 -18.27 -27.49
N HIS A 512 -10.14 -18.72 -27.81
CA HIS A 512 -9.92 -19.94 -28.59
C HIS A 512 -9.72 -21.20 -27.71
N TYR A 513 -9.06 -21.05 -26.55
CA TYR A 513 -8.66 -22.18 -25.70
C TYR A 513 -9.31 -22.22 -24.32
N GLY A 514 -10.00 -21.16 -23.90
CA GLY A 514 -10.63 -21.03 -22.58
C GLY A 514 -9.67 -20.66 -21.44
N TRP A 515 -8.41 -20.35 -21.73
CA TRP A 515 -7.38 -19.95 -20.75
C TRP A 515 -6.31 -19.03 -21.38
N TYR A 516 -5.46 -18.45 -20.55
CA TYR A 516 -4.23 -17.72 -20.91
C TYR A 516 -3.14 -17.97 -19.83
#